data_AF-A0A8H6V539-F1
#
_entry.id   AF-A0A8H6V539-F1
#
_cell.length_a   1.000
_cell.length_b   1.000
_cell.length_c   1.000
_cell.angle_alpha   90.00
_cell.angle_beta   90.00
_cell.angle_gamma   90.00
#
_symmetry.space_group_name_H-M   'P 1'
#
loop_
_entity.id
_entity.type
_entity.pdbx_description
1 polymer ?
#
loop_
_entity_poly.entity_id
_entity_poly.type
_entity_poly.pdbx_seq_one_letter_code
_entity_poly.pdbx_strand_id
1 'polypeptide(L)'
;MALNSEQSIALTQWLLIPALTGWTISYAPPYSKIRPGLIATTIALACSFQFQVQQAFSSTPARGPLAAICWVNVLNAIDLIMLSRVSYDAQVAWEMKSAKRRTVKSSTSQWRRFVWSLGLTFNYRRVNTPWQIRAIPAFDKDRPGYVPDKWGFLRNCMMNVGGSLLVLHFFAIEADDPHLPKFISELSGSRMVLSPAREKWTAQRLIVQSLFMVSFGCLFRAGILGMYNLLAMVFVILGVHQPIDWPPIFGSTADMYSLARVWG
;
A
#
# COMPACT_ATOMS: atom_id res chain seq x y z
N MET A 1 -22.23 2.87 13.07
CA MET A 1 -22.20 4.32 12.79
C MET A 1 -22.33 4.49 11.29
N ALA A 2 -23.39 5.13 10.81
CA ALA A 2 -23.61 5.32 9.36
C ALA A 2 -22.66 6.41 8.84
N LEU A 3 -22.02 6.19 7.69
CA LEU A 3 -21.22 7.20 7.01
C LEU A 3 -22.12 8.36 6.56
N ASN A 4 -21.66 9.59 6.72
CA ASN A 4 -22.38 10.73 6.14
C ASN A 4 -22.21 10.75 4.60
N SER A 5 -23.00 11.59 3.92
CA SER A 5 -22.99 11.67 2.45
C SER A 5 -21.60 12.03 1.90
N GLU A 6 -20.92 12.99 2.54
CA GLU A 6 -19.59 13.47 2.12
C GLU A 6 -18.51 12.39 2.24
N GLN A 7 -18.50 11.64 3.35
CA GLN A 7 -17.60 10.51 3.57
C GLN A 7 -17.86 9.40 2.55
N SER A 8 -19.13 9.14 2.24
CA SER A 8 -19.52 8.12 1.27
C SER A 8 -19.04 8.47 -0.15
N ILE A 9 -19.17 9.74 -0.56
CA ILE A 9 -18.67 10.23 -1.84
C ILE A 9 -17.15 10.12 -1.91
N ALA A 10 -16.45 10.61 -0.89
CA ALA A 10 -14.99 10.55 -0.83
C ALA A 10 -14.47 9.10 -0.89
N LEU A 11 -15.07 8.18 -0.13
CA LEU A 11 -14.70 6.77 -0.16
C LEU A 11 -15.01 6.11 -1.50
N THR A 12 -16.11 6.49 -2.15
CA THR A 12 -16.45 6.00 -3.49
C THR A 12 -15.40 6.41 -4.50
N GLN A 13 -14.97 7.68 -4.49
CA GLN A 13 -13.88 8.17 -5.36
C GLN A 13 -12.58 7.40 -5.12
N TRP A 14 -12.26 7.16 -3.84
CA TRP A 14 -11.08 6.40 -3.44
C TRP A 14 -11.09 4.97 -3.97
N LEU A 15 -12.23 4.28 -3.90
CA LEU A 15 -12.41 2.91 -4.40
C LEU A 15 -12.46 2.82 -5.93
N LEU A 16 -12.94 3.87 -6.60
CA LEU A 16 -13.00 3.92 -8.06
C LEU A 16 -11.61 3.90 -8.71
N ILE A 17 -10.58 4.47 -8.08
CA ILE A 17 -9.22 4.49 -8.62
C ILE A 17 -8.66 3.06 -8.87
N PRO A 18 -8.57 2.18 -7.86
CA PRO A 18 -8.12 0.81 -8.09
C PRO A 18 -9.09 0.00 -8.96
N ALA A 19 -10.40 0.26 -8.90
CA ALA A 19 -11.37 -0.42 -9.76
C ALA A 19 -11.18 -0.10 -11.25
N LEU A 20 -11.05 1.19 -11.59
CA LEU A 20 -10.74 1.65 -12.95
C LEU A 20 -9.40 1.08 -13.41
N THR A 21 -8.41 1.08 -12.54
CA THR A 21 -7.08 0.53 -12.84
C THR A 21 -7.17 -0.95 -13.21
N GLY A 22 -7.82 -1.76 -12.38
CA GLY A 22 -8.01 -3.19 -12.60
C GLY A 22 -8.80 -3.48 -13.88
N TRP A 23 -9.88 -2.73 -14.11
CA TRP A 23 -10.67 -2.84 -15.33
C TRP A 23 -9.84 -2.57 -16.58
N THR A 24 -9.03 -1.50 -16.54
CA THR A 24 -8.20 -1.07 -17.66
C THR A 24 -7.18 -2.13 -18.05
N ILE A 25 -6.38 -2.61 -17.09
CA ILE A 25 -5.36 -3.63 -17.37
C ILE A 25 -5.97 -4.97 -17.78
N SER A 26 -7.19 -5.23 -17.34
CA SER A 26 -7.87 -6.47 -17.70
C SER A 26 -8.37 -6.41 -19.12
N TYR A 27 -9.12 -5.37 -19.49
CA TYR A 27 -9.93 -5.34 -20.71
C TYR A 27 -9.36 -4.47 -21.84
N ALA A 28 -8.53 -3.47 -21.54
CA ALA A 28 -7.94 -2.61 -22.57
C ALA A 28 -6.60 -3.19 -23.06
N PRO A 29 -6.36 -3.28 -24.38
CA PRO A 29 -5.06 -3.69 -24.92
C PRO A 29 -3.90 -2.79 -24.42
N PRO A 30 -2.67 -3.32 -24.26
CA PRO A 30 -1.47 -2.60 -23.79
C PRO A 30 -1.21 -1.26 -24.46
N TYR A 31 -1.52 -1.15 -25.75
CA TYR A 31 -1.22 0.02 -26.59
C TYR A 31 -2.47 0.85 -26.94
N SER A 32 -3.58 0.64 -26.23
CA SER A 32 -4.82 1.37 -26.48
C SER A 32 -4.68 2.86 -26.13
N LYS A 33 -5.19 3.73 -27.00
CA LYS A 33 -5.25 5.19 -26.79
C LYS A 33 -6.17 5.60 -25.62
N ILE A 34 -6.98 4.68 -25.11
CA ILE A 34 -7.88 4.91 -23.96
C ILE A 34 -7.07 4.96 -22.65
N ARG A 35 -5.90 4.30 -22.59
CA ARG A 35 -5.08 4.17 -21.39
C ARG A 35 -4.62 5.53 -20.80
N PRO A 36 -4.05 6.47 -21.58
CA PRO A 36 -3.72 7.81 -21.08
C PRO A 36 -4.94 8.59 -20.56
N GLY A 37 -6.10 8.46 -21.23
CA GLY A 37 -7.34 9.10 -20.79
C GLY A 37 -7.77 8.62 -19.40
N LEU A 38 -7.67 7.31 -19.15
CA LEU A 38 -8.00 6.72 -17.84
C LEU A 38 -7.03 7.14 -16.74
N ILE A 39 -5.74 7.35 -17.06
CA ILE A 39 -4.79 7.96 -16.13
C ILE A 39 -5.22 9.38 -15.76
N ALA A 40 -5.56 10.22 -16.74
CA ALA A 40 -6.05 11.57 -16.47
C ALA A 40 -7.30 11.55 -15.58
N THR A 41 -8.23 10.60 -15.81
CA THR A 41 -9.39 10.39 -14.93
C THR A 41 -8.98 9.98 -13.51
N THR A 42 -8.04 9.04 -13.34
CA THR A 42 -7.58 8.64 -12.00
C THR A 42 -6.91 9.78 -11.24
N ILE A 43 -6.15 10.64 -11.92
CA ILE A 43 -5.54 11.83 -11.33
C ILE A 43 -6.63 12.83 -10.93
N ALA A 44 -7.62 13.07 -11.79
CA ALA A 44 -8.73 13.98 -11.49
C ALA A 44 -9.54 13.51 -10.27
N LEU A 45 -9.81 12.20 -10.17
CA LEU A 45 -10.46 11.60 -9.00
C LEU A 45 -9.62 11.78 -7.72
N ALA A 46 -8.31 11.56 -7.79
CA ALA A 46 -7.43 11.74 -6.65
C ALA A 46 -7.33 13.20 -6.20
N CYS A 47 -7.26 14.15 -7.14
CA CYS A 47 -7.34 15.58 -6.84
C CYS A 47 -8.66 15.93 -6.15
N SER A 48 -9.79 15.45 -6.67
CA SER A 48 -11.11 15.66 -6.06
C SER A 48 -11.17 15.10 -4.63
N PHE A 49 -10.67 13.88 -4.43
CA PHE A 49 -10.59 13.26 -3.12
C PHE A 49 -9.70 14.05 -2.15
N GLN A 50 -8.54 14.53 -2.60
CA GLN A 50 -7.60 15.33 -1.79
C GLN A 50 -8.25 16.62 -1.23
N PHE A 51 -9.13 17.26 -2.02
CA PHE A 51 -9.88 18.43 -1.54
C PHE A 51 -10.97 18.05 -0.54
N GLN A 52 -11.71 16.97 -0.82
CA GLN A 52 -12.84 16.55 0.01
C GLN A 52 -12.43 15.92 1.35
N VAL A 53 -11.33 15.15 1.37
CA VAL A 53 -10.88 14.42 2.58
C VAL A 53 -10.60 15.36 3.75
N GLN A 54 -10.22 16.62 3.48
CA GLN A 54 -10.00 17.64 4.51
C GLN A 54 -11.27 18.00 5.26
N GLN A 55 -12.41 18.01 4.57
CA GLN A 55 -13.73 18.34 5.13
C GLN A 55 -14.40 17.09 5.70
N ALA A 56 -14.49 16.02 4.89
CA ALA A 56 -15.21 14.79 5.22
C ALA A 56 -14.60 14.00 6.38
N PHE A 57 -13.29 14.09 6.59
CA PHE A 57 -12.55 13.37 7.64
C PHE A 57 -11.78 14.32 8.58
N SER A 58 -12.28 15.54 8.76
CA SER A 58 -11.64 16.57 9.59
C SER A 58 -11.31 16.11 11.01
N SER A 59 -12.16 15.29 11.61
CA SER A 59 -12.02 14.75 12.97
C SER A 59 -11.29 13.40 13.04
N THR A 60 -10.96 12.78 11.91
CA THR A 60 -10.41 11.41 11.90
C THR A 60 -8.90 11.42 11.69
N PRO A 61 -8.11 10.77 12.57
CA PRO A 61 -6.65 10.64 12.40
C PRO A 61 -6.25 9.96 11.07
N ALA A 62 -7.13 9.12 10.52
CA ALA A 62 -6.92 8.40 9.26
C ALA A 62 -6.90 9.28 8.01
N ARG A 63 -7.24 10.58 8.08
CA ARG A 63 -7.29 11.47 6.90
C ARG A 63 -5.98 11.52 6.11
N GLY A 64 -4.85 11.59 6.81
CA GLY A 64 -3.51 11.67 6.22
C GLY A 64 -3.15 10.37 5.50
N PRO A 65 -3.20 9.22 6.18
CA PRO A 65 -3.02 7.91 5.56
C PRO A 65 -3.93 7.66 4.35
N LEU A 66 -5.22 8.03 4.43
CA LEU A 66 -6.18 7.87 3.32
C LEU A 66 -5.79 8.69 2.08
N ALA A 67 -5.36 9.94 2.27
CA ALA A 67 -4.82 10.77 1.20
C ALA A 67 -3.54 10.17 0.60
N ALA A 68 -2.61 9.72 1.44
CA ALA A 68 -1.36 9.14 0.99
C ALA A 68 -1.58 7.86 0.17
N ILE A 69 -2.40 6.93 0.64
CA ILE A 69 -2.68 5.67 -0.07
C ILE A 69 -3.46 5.92 -1.38
N CYS A 70 -4.29 6.97 -1.44
CA CYS A 70 -4.94 7.40 -2.69
C CYS A 70 -3.90 7.71 -3.77
N TRP A 71 -2.88 8.51 -3.44
CA TRP A 71 -1.80 8.84 -4.36
C TRP A 71 -0.90 7.64 -4.68
N VAL A 72 -0.66 6.73 -3.72
CA VAL A 72 0.02 5.45 -3.99
C VAL A 72 -0.74 4.64 -5.05
N ASN A 73 -2.08 4.61 -4.99
CA ASN A 73 -2.91 3.95 -6.00
C ASN A 73 -2.85 4.63 -7.37
N VAL A 74 -2.73 5.95 -7.43
CA VAL A 74 -2.50 6.68 -8.70
C VAL A 74 -1.15 6.31 -9.30
N LEU A 75 -0.07 6.31 -8.50
CA LEU A 75 1.26 5.94 -8.97
C LEU A 75 1.28 4.48 -9.45
N ASN A 76 0.63 3.59 -8.71
CA ASN A 76 0.44 2.19 -9.10
C ASN A 76 -0.36 2.07 -10.40
N ALA A 77 -1.37 2.91 -10.62
CA ALA A 77 -2.13 2.96 -11.87
C ALA A 77 -1.25 3.40 -13.05
N ILE A 78 -0.44 4.45 -12.88
CA ILE A 78 0.50 4.93 -13.90
C ILE A 78 1.47 3.81 -14.29
N ASP A 79 2.05 3.11 -13.30
CA ASP A 79 2.92 1.97 -13.56
C ASP A 79 2.19 0.86 -14.33
N LEU A 80 1.06 0.37 -13.81
CA LEU A 80 0.30 -0.73 -14.41
C LEU A 80 -0.17 -0.44 -15.83
N ILE A 81 -0.75 0.74 -16.04
CA ILE A 81 -1.42 1.09 -17.29
C ILE A 81 -0.42 1.57 -18.34
N MET A 82 0.53 2.44 -17.98
CA MET A 82 1.39 3.13 -18.94
C MET A 82 2.82 2.59 -19.02
N LEU A 83 3.47 2.33 -17.89
CA LEU A 83 4.89 1.96 -17.86
C LEU A 83 5.05 0.45 -18.13
N SER A 84 4.49 -0.37 -17.26
CA SER A 84 4.53 -1.84 -17.33
C SER A 84 3.55 -2.41 -18.35
N ARG A 85 2.55 -1.60 -18.76
CA ARG A 85 1.52 -1.92 -19.78
C ARG A 85 0.91 -3.30 -19.58
N VAL A 86 0.53 -3.57 -18.34
CA VAL A 86 0.04 -4.89 -17.91
C VAL A 86 -1.23 -5.25 -18.69
N SER A 87 -1.32 -6.52 -19.09
CA SER A 87 -2.50 -7.13 -19.70
C SER A 87 -2.78 -8.52 -19.14
N TYR A 88 -4.06 -8.86 -19.05
CA TYR A 88 -4.48 -10.20 -18.64
C TYR A 88 -3.94 -11.30 -19.57
N ASP A 89 -3.90 -11.05 -20.88
CA ASP A 89 -3.44 -12.03 -21.86
C ASP A 89 -1.95 -12.38 -21.65
N ALA A 90 -1.13 -11.40 -21.27
CA ALA A 90 0.28 -11.63 -20.95
C ALA A 90 0.45 -12.44 -19.65
N GLN A 91 -0.43 -12.25 -18.65
CA GLN A 91 -0.45 -13.10 -17.45
C GLN A 91 -0.78 -14.55 -17.82
N VAL A 92 -1.84 -14.76 -18.59
CA VAL A 92 -2.27 -16.12 -18.99
C VAL A 92 -1.15 -16.83 -19.77
N ALA A 93 -0.50 -16.13 -20.69
CA ALA A 93 0.64 -16.67 -21.44
C ALA A 93 1.83 -17.03 -20.52
N TRP A 94 2.12 -16.19 -19.52
CA TRP A 94 3.18 -16.44 -18.54
C TRP A 94 2.87 -17.66 -17.67
N GLU A 95 1.63 -17.80 -17.20
CA GLU A 95 1.20 -18.96 -16.41
C GLU A 95 1.26 -20.26 -17.23
N MET A 96 0.84 -20.22 -18.51
CA MET A 96 0.97 -21.35 -19.43
C MET A 96 2.43 -21.78 -19.63
N LYS A 97 3.37 -20.82 -19.63
CA LYS A 97 4.81 -21.09 -19.77
C LYS A 97 5.47 -21.57 -18.46
N SER A 98 5.02 -21.04 -17.32
CA SER A 98 5.65 -21.27 -16.00
C SER A 98 5.10 -22.50 -15.29
N ALA A 99 3.86 -22.92 -15.60
CA ALA A 99 3.29 -24.14 -15.03
C ALA A 99 3.87 -25.40 -15.70
N LYS A 100 4.66 -26.17 -14.95
CA LYS A 100 4.84 -27.62 -15.17
C LYS A 100 3.47 -28.29 -15.39
N ARG A 101 3.06 -28.56 -16.63
CA ARG A 101 2.10 -29.59 -17.13
C ARG A 101 0.89 -30.03 -16.26
N ARG A 102 0.45 -29.30 -15.24
CA ARG A 102 -0.65 -29.67 -14.34
C ARG A 102 -1.80 -28.70 -14.51
N THR A 103 -2.78 -29.13 -15.31
CA THR A 103 -4.22 -28.84 -15.17
C THR A 103 -4.55 -27.41 -14.77
N VAL A 104 -4.04 -26.40 -15.49
CA VAL A 104 -4.76 -25.14 -15.56
C VAL A 104 -6.03 -25.48 -16.34
N LYS A 105 -7.13 -25.72 -15.64
CA LYS A 105 -8.45 -25.81 -16.29
C LYS A 105 -8.56 -24.53 -17.11
N SER A 106 -8.66 -24.70 -18.43
CA SER A 106 -8.90 -23.66 -19.43
C SER A 106 -10.28 -23.04 -19.19
N SER A 107 -10.43 -22.34 -18.07
CA SER A 107 -11.59 -21.55 -17.76
C SER A 107 -11.13 -20.11 -17.82
N THR A 108 -11.25 -19.55 -19.01
CA THR A 108 -11.36 -18.12 -19.31
C THR A 108 -12.63 -17.54 -18.65
N SER A 109 -12.83 -17.81 -17.36
CA SER A 109 -13.95 -17.28 -16.61
C SER A 109 -13.74 -15.77 -16.43
N GLN A 110 -14.73 -14.97 -16.83
CA GLN A 110 -14.73 -13.53 -16.59
C GLN A 110 -14.55 -13.22 -15.09
N TRP A 111 -15.03 -14.10 -14.22
CA TRP A 111 -14.80 -14.00 -12.78
C TRP A 111 -13.31 -14.09 -12.42
N ARG A 112 -12.56 -15.01 -13.04
CA ARG A 112 -11.11 -15.13 -12.81
C ARG A 112 -10.37 -13.86 -13.25
N ARG A 113 -10.73 -13.32 -14.42
CA ARG A 113 -10.17 -12.06 -14.93
C ARG A 113 -10.47 -10.91 -13.98
N PHE A 114 -11.70 -10.81 -13.49
CA PHE A 114 -12.11 -9.80 -12.51
C PHE A 114 -11.37 -9.94 -11.18
N VAL A 115 -11.29 -11.14 -10.60
CA VAL A 115 -10.56 -11.37 -9.34
C VAL A 115 -9.07 -11.08 -9.50
N TRP A 116 -8.46 -11.51 -10.61
CA TRP A 116 -7.07 -11.16 -10.94
C TRP A 116 -6.90 -9.64 -11.04
N SER A 117 -7.84 -8.95 -11.68
CA SER A 117 -7.79 -7.50 -11.85
C SER A 117 -7.72 -6.74 -10.53
N LEU A 118 -8.56 -7.13 -9.57
CA LEU A 118 -8.61 -6.55 -8.23
C LEU A 118 -7.39 -6.98 -7.42
N GLY A 119 -7.01 -8.25 -7.49
CA GLY A 119 -5.81 -8.75 -6.80
C GLY A 119 -4.56 -8.01 -7.23
N LEU A 120 -4.41 -7.74 -8.53
CA LEU A 120 -3.22 -7.09 -9.07
C LEU A 120 -3.11 -5.61 -8.71
N THR A 121 -4.23 -4.89 -8.58
CA THR A 121 -4.18 -3.48 -8.16
C THR A 121 -3.74 -3.30 -6.71
N PHE A 122 -4.02 -4.28 -5.84
CA PHE A 122 -3.52 -4.29 -4.47
C PHE A 122 -2.20 -5.06 -4.29
N ASN A 123 -1.71 -5.73 -5.32
CA ASN A 123 -0.41 -6.40 -5.35
C ASN A 123 0.69 -5.46 -5.87
N TYR A 124 1.10 -4.50 -5.04
CA TYR A 124 2.11 -3.50 -5.40
C TYR A 124 3.47 -4.08 -5.78
N ARG A 125 3.80 -5.29 -5.30
CA ARG A 125 5.07 -5.99 -5.60
C ARG A 125 4.96 -6.96 -6.76
N ARG A 126 3.76 -7.08 -7.35
CA ARG A 126 3.51 -7.92 -8.53
C ARG A 126 3.88 -9.39 -8.31
N VAL A 127 3.76 -9.87 -7.07
CA VAL A 127 4.07 -11.26 -6.70
C VAL A 127 3.25 -12.22 -7.56
N ASN A 128 3.86 -13.30 -8.06
CA ASN A 128 3.27 -14.30 -8.95
C ASN A 128 2.77 -13.75 -10.30
N THR A 129 3.47 -12.76 -10.86
CA THR A 129 3.19 -12.22 -12.20
C THR A 129 4.49 -12.06 -12.98
N PRO A 130 4.45 -11.93 -14.33
CA PRO A 130 5.66 -11.66 -15.11
C PRO A 130 6.30 -10.30 -14.79
N TRP A 131 5.59 -9.39 -14.12
CA TRP A 131 6.08 -8.07 -13.71
C TRP A 131 6.58 -8.03 -12.26
N GLN A 132 6.81 -9.20 -11.64
CA GLN A 132 7.32 -9.30 -10.28
C GLN A 132 8.61 -8.50 -10.10
N ILE A 133 8.67 -7.66 -9.06
CA ILE A 133 9.90 -6.93 -8.75
C ILE A 133 11.01 -7.90 -8.34
N ARG A 134 12.26 -7.58 -8.71
CA ARG A 134 13.41 -8.46 -8.46
C ARG A 134 13.71 -8.63 -6.97
N ALA A 135 13.46 -7.60 -6.18
CA ALA A 135 13.92 -7.52 -4.81
C ALA A 135 12.79 -7.82 -3.82
N ILE A 136 12.36 -9.09 -3.83
CA ILE A 136 11.44 -9.62 -2.83
C ILE A 136 12.27 -10.27 -1.71
N PRO A 137 12.09 -9.84 -0.45
CA PRO A 137 12.76 -10.49 0.68
C PRO A 137 12.40 -11.97 0.77
N ALA A 138 13.41 -12.81 1.04
CA ALA A 138 13.19 -14.21 1.37
C ALA A 138 12.61 -14.35 2.78
N PHE A 139 11.83 -15.42 3.02
CA PHE A 139 11.34 -15.77 4.36
C PHE A 139 12.46 -16.05 5.35
N ASP A 140 13.55 -16.62 4.84
CA ASP A 140 14.75 -16.94 5.59
C ASP A 140 15.95 -16.52 4.72
N LYS A 141 16.86 -15.75 5.31
CA LYS A 141 18.05 -15.24 4.61
C LYS A 141 19.07 -16.35 4.35
N ASP A 142 19.15 -17.32 5.24
CA ASP A 142 20.16 -18.36 5.22
C ASP A 142 19.71 -19.55 4.37
N ARG A 143 18.41 -19.65 4.08
CA ARG A 143 17.80 -20.72 3.28
C ARG A 143 17.05 -20.17 2.06
N PRO A 144 17.73 -19.98 0.91
CA PRO A 144 17.09 -19.47 -0.30
C PRO A 144 15.98 -20.42 -0.76
N GLY A 145 14.78 -19.87 -0.98
CA GLY A 145 13.60 -20.64 -1.40
C GLY A 145 12.82 -21.31 -0.26
N TYR A 146 13.22 -21.10 0.99
CA TYR A 146 12.43 -21.55 2.14
C TYR A 146 11.08 -20.85 2.18
N VAL A 147 10.01 -21.63 2.39
CA VAL A 147 8.66 -21.15 2.65
C VAL A 147 8.19 -21.80 3.96
N PRO A 148 7.71 -21.02 4.93
CA PRO A 148 7.20 -21.57 6.18
C PRO A 148 5.96 -22.44 5.95
N ASP A 149 5.73 -23.37 6.87
CA ASP A 149 4.47 -24.10 6.93
C ASP A 149 3.31 -23.15 7.25
N LYS A 150 2.07 -23.60 7.01
CA LYS A 150 0.87 -22.78 7.21
C LYS A 150 0.80 -22.22 8.65
N TRP A 151 1.06 -23.04 9.65
CA TRP A 151 0.93 -22.63 11.05
C TRP A 151 2.09 -21.77 11.51
N GLY A 152 3.32 -22.06 11.09
CA GLY A 152 4.47 -21.20 11.31
C GLY A 152 4.29 -19.81 10.70
N PHE A 153 3.76 -19.74 9.48
CA PHE A 153 3.41 -18.48 8.82
C PHE A 153 2.34 -17.72 9.61
N LEU A 154 1.22 -18.35 9.97
CA LEU A 154 0.14 -17.72 10.71
C LEU A 154 0.59 -17.20 12.09
N ARG A 155 1.44 -17.95 12.80
CA ARG A 155 2.04 -17.49 14.05
C ARG A 155 2.87 -16.22 13.84
N ASN A 156 3.69 -16.18 12.78
CA ASN A 156 4.48 -15.00 12.45
C ASN A 156 3.59 -13.79 12.10
N CYS A 157 2.54 -14.00 11.32
CA CYS A 157 1.56 -12.95 11.04
C CYS A 157 0.90 -12.44 12.32
N MET A 158 0.47 -13.32 13.22
CA MET A 158 -0.13 -12.95 14.50
C MET A 158 0.81 -12.11 15.37
N MET A 159 2.08 -12.52 15.49
CA MET A 159 3.10 -11.76 16.23
C MET A 159 3.33 -10.38 15.60
N ASN A 160 3.39 -10.29 14.27
CA ASN A 160 3.55 -9.01 13.57
C ASN A 160 2.33 -8.11 13.76
N VAL A 161 1.11 -8.65 13.70
CA VAL A 161 -0.12 -7.88 13.95
C VAL A 161 -0.15 -7.37 15.40
N GLY A 162 0.14 -8.24 16.38
CA GLY A 162 0.21 -7.85 17.78
C GLY A 162 1.27 -6.77 18.04
N GLY A 163 2.48 -6.95 17.50
CA GLY A 163 3.55 -5.97 17.59
C GLY A 163 3.19 -4.62 16.93
N SER A 164 2.54 -4.66 15.76
CA SER A 164 2.05 -3.47 15.09
C SER A 164 0.98 -2.73 15.91
N LEU A 165 0.05 -3.46 16.53
CA LEU A 165 -0.98 -2.86 17.40
C LEU A 165 -0.36 -2.21 18.64
N LEU A 166 0.66 -2.83 19.24
CA LEU A 166 1.40 -2.24 20.36
C LEU A 166 2.12 -0.96 19.94
N VAL A 167 2.81 -0.95 18.80
CA VAL A 167 3.45 0.26 18.28
C VAL A 167 2.42 1.36 18.02
N LEU A 168 1.29 1.02 17.39
CA LEU A 168 0.21 1.98 17.18
C LEU A 168 -0.31 2.53 18.52
N HIS A 169 -0.49 1.69 19.54
CA HIS A 169 -0.96 2.12 20.84
C HIS A 169 0.01 3.07 21.57
N PHE A 170 1.32 2.77 21.54
CA PHE A 170 2.31 3.57 22.28
C PHE A 170 2.79 4.82 21.53
N PHE A 171 2.77 4.81 20.19
CA PHE A 171 3.31 5.92 19.39
C PHE A 171 2.24 6.81 18.76
N ALA A 172 0.96 6.40 18.76
CA ALA A 172 -0.11 7.24 18.22
C ALA A 172 -0.45 8.31 19.25
N ILE A 173 -0.37 9.57 18.82
CA ILE A 173 -0.88 10.70 19.61
C ILE A 173 -2.36 10.84 19.28
N GLU A 174 -3.19 10.87 20.31
CA GLU A 174 -4.62 11.08 20.15
C GLU A 174 -4.91 12.51 19.67
N ALA A 175 -5.91 12.68 18.81
CA ALA A 175 -6.20 13.97 18.19
C ALA A 175 -6.74 15.01 19.19
N ASP A 176 -7.20 14.56 20.35
CA ASP A 176 -7.74 15.33 21.47
C ASP A 176 -6.73 15.57 22.61
N ASP A 177 -5.47 15.16 22.45
CA ASP A 177 -4.42 15.44 23.43
C ASP A 177 -4.28 16.97 23.66
N PRO A 178 -4.49 17.47 24.89
CA PRO A 178 -4.41 18.89 25.22
C PRO A 178 -3.05 19.54 24.90
N HIS A 179 -1.98 18.76 24.82
CA HIS A 179 -0.64 19.23 24.52
C HIS A 179 -0.33 19.26 23.02
N LEU A 180 -1.12 18.57 22.19
CA LEU A 180 -0.92 18.50 20.74
C LEU A 180 -0.94 19.88 20.05
N PRO A 181 -1.85 20.83 20.36
CA PRO A 181 -1.84 22.16 19.75
C PRO A 181 -0.54 22.94 20.02
N LYS A 182 0.04 22.76 21.22
CA LYS A 182 1.31 23.40 21.60
C LYS A 182 2.47 22.83 20.79
N PHE A 183 2.54 21.51 20.61
CA PHE A 183 3.58 20.93 19.78
C PHE A 183 3.41 21.29 18.31
N ILE A 184 2.18 21.27 17.77
CA ILE A 184 1.92 21.67 16.38
C ILE A 184 2.34 23.13 16.11
N SER A 185 2.09 24.05 17.04
CA SER A 185 2.51 25.45 16.88
C SER A 185 4.03 25.60 16.87
N GLU A 186 4.77 24.71 17.53
CA GLU A 186 6.24 24.64 17.52
C GLU A 186 6.82 24.04 16.22
N LEU A 187 6.07 23.22 15.47
CA LEU A 187 6.54 22.64 14.20
C LEU A 187 6.56 23.61 13.00
N SER A 188 6.01 24.82 13.15
CA SER A 188 5.91 25.94 12.17
C SER A 188 4.52 26.17 11.56
N GLY A 189 4.13 27.45 11.49
CA GLY A 189 3.00 27.93 10.68
C GLY A 189 3.30 28.04 9.18
N SER A 190 4.54 27.79 8.76
CA SER A 190 4.97 27.77 7.36
C SER A 190 5.09 26.33 6.88
N ARG A 191 4.32 25.99 5.84
CA ARG A 191 4.33 24.68 5.17
C ARG A 191 5.63 24.42 4.38
N MET A 192 6.71 25.14 4.66
CA MET A 192 7.98 25.05 3.94
C MET A 192 9.02 24.30 4.77
N VAL A 193 8.86 22.98 4.86
CA VAL A 193 9.88 22.07 5.42
C VAL A 193 11.20 22.11 4.62
N LEU A 194 11.15 22.59 3.37
CA LEU A 194 12.27 22.59 2.42
C LEU A 194 13.06 23.90 2.34
N SER A 195 12.73 24.94 3.13
CA SER A 195 13.52 26.18 3.19
C SER A 195 14.07 26.49 4.60
N PRO A 196 15.02 25.68 5.10
CA PRO A 196 15.70 25.88 6.40
C PRO A 196 16.25 27.29 6.64
N ALA A 197 16.63 27.98 5.56
CA ALA A 197 17.41 29.21 5.61
C ALA A 197 16.62 30.45 6.09
N ARG A 198 15.28 30.39 6.13
CA ARG A 198 14.44 31.55 6.48
C ARG A 198 13.88 31.51 7.90
N GLU A 199 14.04 30.41 8.63
CA GLU A 199 13.43 30.24 9.94
C GLU A 199 14.48 30.08 11.05
N LYS A 200 14.20 30.64 12.22
CA LYS A 200 15.08 30.53 13.40
C LYS A 200 15.03 29.10 13.94
N TRP A 201 16.18 28.43 13.94
CA TRP A 201 16.32 27.09 14.50
C TRP A 201 16.46 27.16 16.02
N THR A 202 15.58 26.46 16.75
CA THR A 202 15.68 26.27 18.20
C THR A 202 15.88 24.79 18.52
N ALA A 203 16.59 24.49 19.61
CA ALA A 203 16.83 23.11 20.04
C ALA A 203 15.52 22.36 20.30
N GLN A 204 14.55 23.04 20.92
CA GLN A 204 13.20 22.50 21.16
C GLN A 204 12.51 22.08 19.86
N ARG A 205 12.54 22.93 18.82
CA ARG A 205 11.95 22.60 17.53
C ARG A 205 12.62 21.40 16.87
N LEU A 206 13.96 21.32 16.94
CA LEU A 206 14.70 20.17 16.40
C LEU A 206 14.28 18.87 17.09
N ILE A 207 14.13 18.89 18.42
CA ILE A 207 13.68 17.74 19.20
C ILE A 207 12.26 17.35 18.80
N VAL A 208 11.33 18.30 18.80
CA VAL A 208 9.92 18.05 18.46
C VAL A 208 9.78 17.53 17.03
N GLN A 209 10.45 18.14 16.05
CA GLN A 209 10.41 17.67 14.66
C GLN A 209 11.01 16.26 14.51
N SER A 210 12.09 15.97 15.23
CA SER A 210 12.73 14.65 15.23
C SER A 210 11.81 13.59 15.85
N LEU A 211 11.14 13.91 16.97
CA LEU A 211 10.15 13.03 17.59
C LEU A 211 8.96 12.76 16.67
N PHE A 212 8.42 13.80 16.02
CA PHE A 212 7.35 13.63 15.02
C PHE A 212 7.79 12.75 13.85
N MET A 213 9.01 12.93 13.35
CA MET A 213 9.55 12.12 12.25
C MET A 213 9.71 10.65 12.67
N VAL A 214 10.25 10.37 13.85
CA VAL A 214 10.42 9.02 14.39
C VAL A 214 9.06 8.36 14.61
N SER A 215 8.14 9.04 15.31
CA SER A 215 6.78 8.54 15.54
C SER A 215 6.05 8.26 14.23
N PHE A 216 6.13 9.18 13.26
CA PHE A 216 5.54 8.98 11.93
C PHE A 216 6.11 7.73 11.25
N GLY A 217 7.44 7.55 11.26
CA GLY A 217 8.10 6.38 10.68
C GLY A 217 7.66 5.06 11.35
N CYS A 218 7.62 5.03 12.69
CA CYS A 218 7.18 3.88 13.47
C CYS A 218 5.72 3.52 13.19
N LEU A 219 4.81 4.50 13.27
CA LEU A 219 3.38 4.31 13.01
C LEU A 219 3.11 3.84 11.58
N PHE A 220 3.76 4.45 10.60
CA PHE A 220 3.56 4.11 9.20
C PHE A 220 4.05 2.69 8.89
N ARG A 221 5.24 2.33 9.39
CA ARG A 221 5.78 0.96 9.28
C ARG A 221 4.87 -0.06 9.96
N ALA A 222 4.42 0.24 11.18
CA ALA A 222 3.52 -0.63 11.94
C ALA A 222 2.18 -0.82 11.22
N GLY A 223 1.60 0.26 10.67
CA GLY A 223 0.36 0.22 9.90
C GLY A 223 0.47 -0.65 8.66
N ILE A 224 1.53 -0.48 7.86
CA ILE A 224 1.79 -1.32 6.68
C ILE A 224 1.95 -2.79 7.08
N LEU A 225 2.83 -3.07 8.06
CA LEU A 225 3.12 -4.44 8.47
C LEU A 225 1.89 -5.12 9.08
N GLY A 226 1.14 -4.40 9.91
CA GLY A 226 -0.04 -4.90 10.60
C GLY A 226 -1.15 -5.23 9.61
N MET A 227 -1.51 -4.28 8.74
CA MET A 227 -2.56 -4.48 7.73
C MET A 227 -2.21 -5.61 6.76
N TYR A 228 -0.95 -5.67 6.29
CA TYR A 228 -0.50 -6.73 5.39
C TYR A 228 -0.59 -8.11 6.04
N ASN A 229 -0.07 -8.27 7.26
CA ASN A 229 -0.09 -9.56 7.95
C ASN A 229 -1.52 -9.97 8.35
N LEU A 230 -2.38 -9.00 8.67
CA LEU A 230 -3.79 -9.25 8.95
C LEU A 230 -4.51 -9.80 7.71
N LEU A 231 -4.35 -9.15 6.55
CA LEU A 231 -4.92 -9.63 5.30
C LEU A 231 -4.34 -10.98 4.88
N ALA A 232 -3.01 -11.14 4.96
CA ALA A 232 -2.34 -12.41 4.67
C ALA A 232 -2.91 -13.55 5.51
N MET A 233 -3.07 -13.32 6.82
CA MET A 233 -3.68 -14.28 7.74
C MET A 233 -5.09 -14.65 7.32
N VAL A 234 -5.96 -13.67 7.00
CA VAL A 234 -7.33 -13.92 6.53
C VAL A 234 -7.34 -14.78 5.27
N PHE A 235 -6.58 -14.41 4.22
CA PHE A 235 -6.57 -15.14 2.95
C PHE A 235 -5.98 -16.56 3.08
N VAL A 236 -4.97 -16.76 3.94
CA VAL A 236 -4.36 -18.08 4.18
C VAL A 236 -5.25 -18.97 5.06
N ILE A 237 -5.97 -18.40 6.04
CA ILE A 237 -6.96 -19.14 6.83
C ILE A 237 -8.08 -19.64 5.93
N LEU A 238 -8.64 -18.77 5.10
CA LEU A 238 -9.69 -19.09 4.12
C LEU A 238 -9.23 -20.06 3.02
N GLY A 239 -7.92 -20.35 2.93
CA GLY A 239 -7.36 -21.26 1.93
C GLY A 239 -7.36 -20.71 0.51
N VAL A 240 -7.56 -19.40 0.34
CA VAL A 240 -7.55 -18.74 -0.97
C VAL A 240 -6.10 -18.58 -1.45
N HIS A 241 -5.19 -18.18 -0.55
CA HIS A 241 -3.76 -18.00 -0.82
C HIS A 241 -2.91 -18.98 0.01
N GLN A 242 -1.69 -19.25 -0.45
CA GLN A 242 -0.65 -19.98 0.27
C GLN A 242 0.35 -19.00 0.90
N PRO A 243 1.14 -19.42 1.92
CA PRO A 243 2.16 -18.57 2.52
C PRO A 243 3.12 -17.94 1.51
N ILE A 244 3.50 -18.66 0.45
CA ILE A 244 4.40 -18.15 -0.60
C ILE A 244 3.85 -16.93 -1.35
N ASP A 245 2.54 -16.74 -1.40
CA ASP A 245 1.89 -15.60 -2.05
C ASP A 245 2.03 -14.31 -1.25
N TRP A 246 2.45 -14.41 0.01
CA TRP A 246 2.62 -13.30 0.95
C TRP A 246 4.06 -13.23 1.49
N PRO A 247 5.06 -12.94 0.63
CA PRO A 247 6.44 -12.83 1.06
C PRO A 247 6.64 -11.65 2.03
N PRO A 248 7.65 -11.70 2.92
CA PRO A 248 7.89 -10.61 3.86
C PRO A 248 8.02 -9.24 3.16
N ILE A 249 7.35 -8.23 3.71
CA ILE A 249 7.44 -6.86 3.16
C ILE A 249 8.86 -6.32 3.36
N PHE A 250 9.37 -6.37 4.58
CA PHE A 250 10.68 -5.81 4.88
C PHE A 250 11.69 -6.93 5.03
N GLY A 251 12.89 -6.72 4.48
CA GLY A 251 14.07 -7.51 4.84
C GLY A 251 14.57 -7.13 6.24
N SER A 252 15.83 -7.49 6.53
CA SER A 252 16.44 -7.08 7.80
C SER A 252 16.55 -5.57 7.91
N THR A 253 16.30 -5.05 9.12
CA THR A 253 16.52 -3.64 9.45
C THR A 253 17.98 -3.24 9.32
N ALA A 254 18.92 -4.17 9.47
CA ALA A 254 20.35 -3.91 9.28
C ALA A 254 20.72 -3.54 7.83
N ASP A 255 19.89 -3.94 6.84
CA ASP A 255 20.15 -3.66 5.43
C ASP A 255 19.54 -2.32 4.96
N MET A 256 18.96 -1.53 5.87
CA MET A 256 18.21 -0.30 5.57
C MET A 256 19.09 0.95 5.42
N TYR A 257 20.30 0.80 4.87
CA TYR A 257 21.21 1.94 4.65
C TYR A 257 21.02 2.63 3.28
N SER A 258 20.14 2.11 2.43
CA SER A 258 19.75 2.77 1.18
C SER A 258 18.27 2.56 0.86
N LEU A 259 17.64 3.53 0.19
CA LEU A 259 16.22 3.44 -0.22
C LEU A 259 15.97 2.23 -1.13
N ALA A 260 16.91 1.92 -2.02
CA ALA A 260 16.85 0.72 -2.86
C ALA A 260 16.70 -0.51 -1.96
N ARG A 261 17.60 -0.77 -1.01
CA ARG A 261 17.54 -1.98 -0.17
C ARG A 261 16.35 -2.04 0.79
N VAL A 262 15.84 -0.88 1.24
CA VAL A 262 14.65 -0.82 2.11
C VAL A 262 13.41 -1.37 1.38
N TRP A 263 13.26 -0.98 0.11
CA TRP A 263 12.06 -1.29 -0.69
C TRP A 263 12.25 -2.42 -1.69
N GLY A 264 13.51 -2.74 -2.01
CA GLY A 264 13.94 -3.73 -2.97
C GLY A 264 14.99 -3.20 -3.96
#